data_AF-A0AAV1Z564-F1
#
_entry.id   AF-A0AAV1Z564-F1
#
_cell.length_a   1.000
_cell.length_b   1.000
_cell.length_c   1.000
_cell.angle_alpha   90.00
_cell.angle_beta   90.00
_cell.angle_gamma   90.00
#
_symmetry.space_group_name_H-M   'P 1'
#
loop_
_entity.id
_entity.type
_entity.pdbx_description
1 polymer ?
#
loop_
_entity_poly.entity_id
_entity_poly.type
_entity_poly.pdbx_seq_one_letter_code
_entity_poly.pdbx_strand_id
1 'polypeptide(L)' 'MCTEDEEYQECGSACPSTCENIGKNLPCTLQCVPGCFCKKGLVRNDQGDCVEPEECPQSKCANSSFFSLLNFRG' A
#
# COMPACT_ATOMS: atom_id res chain seq x y z
N MET A 1 -22.19 -4.84 4.94
CA MET A 1 -21.67 -5.62 3.81
C MET A 1 -20.38 -4.95 3.35
N CYS A 2 -19.34 -5.71 3.03
CA CYS A 2 -18.12 -5.15 2.46
C CYS A 2 -18.41 -4.55 1.07
N THR A 3 -17.60 -3.59 0.63
CA THR A 3 -17.78 -2.94 -0.68
C THR A 3 -17.16 -3.77 -1.80
N GLU A 4 -17.22 -3.26 -3.03
CA GLU A 4 -16.46 -3.86 -4.13
C GLU A 4 -14.98 -3.99 -3.75
N ASP A 5 -14.36 -5.07 -4.21
CA ASP A 5 -12.95 -5.39 -3.98
C ASP A 5 -12.50 -5.61 -2.53
N GLU A 6 -13.49 -5.83 -1.66
CA GLU A 6 -13.29 -6.32 -0.31
C GLU A 6 -13.92 -7.70 -0.10
N GLU A 7 -13.38 -8.45 0.85
CA GLU A 7 -13.94 -9.68 1.38
C GLU A 7 -14.03 -9.61 2.90
N TYR A 8 -15.14 -10.11 3.45
CA TYR A 8 -15.26 -10.25 4.90
C TYR A 8 -14.41 -11.42 5.37
N GLN A 9 -13.55 -11.18 6.35
CA GLN A 9 -12.79 -12.23 7.01
C GLN A 9 -13.10 -12.18 8.50
N GLU A 10 -13.33 -13.35 9.11
CA GLU A 10 -13.48 -13.47 10.57
C GLU A 10 -12.15 -13.24 11.31
N CYS A 11 -11.03 -13.44 10.60
CA CYS A 11 -9.68 -13.36 11.14
C CYS A 11 -8.72 -12.82 10.06
N GLY A 12 -8.75 -11.51 9.82
CA GLY A 12 -7.78 -10.82 8.96
C GLY A 12 -6.69 -10.12 9.78
N SER A 13 -5.57 -9.76 9.15
CA SER A 13 -4.43 -9.10 9.84
C SER A 13 -4.86 -7.82 10.53
N ALA A 14 -4.44 -7.62 11.79
CA ALA A 14 -4.60 -6.33 12.48
C ALA A 14 -3.76 -5.19 11.85
N CYS A 15 -2.79 -5.52 10.99
CA CYS A 15 -2.04 -4.57 10.18
C CYS A 15 -2.21 -4.94 8.69
N PRO A 16 -3.32 -4.54 8.06
CA PRO A 16 -3.53 -4.79 6.64
C PRO A 16 -2.53 -4.02 5.77
N SER A 17 -2.25 -4.55 4.58
CA SER A 17 -1.42 -3.86 3.59
C SER A 17 -2.14 -2.63 3.04
N THR A 18 -1.42 -1.52 2.98
CA THR A 18 -1.90 -0.22 2.48
C THR A 18 -0.88 0.37 1.53
N CYS A 19 -1.27 1.35 0.71
CA CYS A 19 -0.32 2.08 -0.13
C CYS A 19 0.82 2.74 0.68
N GLU A 20 0.59 3.07 1.95
CA GLU A 20 1.61 3.68 2.80
C GLU A 20 2.63 2.68 3.35
N ASN A 21 2.24 1.42 3.51
CA ASN A 21 3.07 0.38 4.13
C ASN A 21 3.55 -0.71 3.18
N ILE A 22 3.06 -0.74 1.94
CA ILE A 22 3.46 -1.74 0.96
C ILE A 22 4.98 -1.71 0.73
N GLY A 23 5.60 -2.90 0.77
CA GLY A 23 7.05 -3.05 0.66
C GLY A 23 7.86 -2.67 1.90
N LYS A 24 7.22 -2.17 2.97
CA LYS A 24 7.88 -1.90 4.25
C LYS A 24 7.77 -3.11 5.17
N ASN A 25 8.87 -3.46 5.83
CA ASN A 25 8.87 -4.46 6.87
C ASN A 25 8.51 -3.80 8.21
N LEU A 26 7.22 -3.65 8.47
CA LEU A 26 6.71 -3.10 9.73
C LEU A 26 6.45 -4.23 10.74
N PRO A 27 6.86 -4.08 12.01
CA PRO A 27 6.47 -5.04 13.04
C PRO A 27 4.95 -5.07 13.17
N CYS A 28 4.37 -6.26 13.04
CA CYS A 28 2.96 -6.52 13.26
C CYS A 28 2.78 -7.73 14.19
N THR A 29 1.79 -7.66 15.06
CA THR A 29 1.41 -8.80 15.91
C THR A 29 0.70 -9.87 15.09
N LEU A 30 0.74 -11.13 15.53
CA LEU A 30 -0.04 -12.23 14.94
C LEU A 30 -1.55 -12.18 15.30
N GLN A 31 -1.99 -11.13 16.00
CA GLN A 31 -3.40 -10.93 16.29
C GLN A 31 -4.18 -10.69 14.99
N CYS A 32 -5.32 -11.35 14.86
CA CYS A 32 -6.28 -11.09 13.80
C CYS A 32 -7.56 -10.45 14.33
N VAL A 33 -8.28 -9.76 13.45
CA VAL A 33 -9.54 -9.09 13.75
C VAL A 33 -10.58 -9.39 12.67
N PRO A 34 -11.87 -9.49 13.02
CA PRO A 34 -12.94 -9.61 12.03
C PRO A 34 -13.18 -8.27 11.33
N GLY A 35 -13.42 -8.30 10.02
CA GLY A 35 -13.66 -7.09 9.25
C GLY A 35 -13.66 -7.29 7.74
N CYS A 36 -13.79 -6.18 7.01
CA CYS A 36 -13.66 -6.14 5.54
C CYS A 36 -12.22 -5.80 5.15
N PHE A 37 -11.61 -6.69 4.38
CA PHE A 37 -10.23 -6.58 3.94
C PHE A 37 -10.18 -6.58 2.42
N CYS A 38 -9.22 -5.86 1.84
CA CYS A 38 -9.01 -5.90 0.41
C CYS A 38 -8.78 -7.35 -0.05
N LYS A 39 -9.42 -7.72 -1.16
CA LYS A 39 -9.21 -9.03 -1.78
C LYS A 39 -7.72 -9.25 -2.06
N LYS A 40 -7.33 -10.53 -2.15
CA LYS A 40 -5.94 -10.92 -2.40
C LYS A 40 -5.35 -10.18 -3.60
N GLY A 41 -4.21 -9.53 -3.38
CA GLY A 41 -3.46 -8.80 -4.41
C GLY A 41 -3.68 -7.29 -4.38
N LEU A 42 -4.72 -6.82 -3.69
CA LEU A 42 -5.03 -5.40 -3.57
C LEU A 42 -4.55 -4.82 -2.23
N VAL A 43 -4.37 -3.50 -2.20
CA VAL A 43 -4.03 -2.75 -0.99
C VAL A 43 -4.95 -1.55 -0.82
N ARG A 44 -5.17 -1.14 0.43
CA ARG A 44 -6.02 0.02 0.72
C ARG A 44 -5.27 1.33 0.49
N ASN A 45 -5.83 2.22 -0.32
CA ASN A 45 -5.32 3.57 -0.51
C ASN A 45 -5.77 4.51 0.63
N ASP A 46 -5.39 5.78 0.54
CA ASP A 46 -5.76 6.84 1.49
C ASP A 46 -7.24 7.28 1.40
N GLN A 47 -7.91 6.95 0.30
CA GLN A 47 -9.34 7.17 0.08
C GLN A 47 -10.22 6.06 0.67
N GLY A 48 -9.61 4.94 1.07
CA GLY A 48 -10.30 3.76 1.60
C GLY A 48 -10.59 2.67 0.58
N ASP A 49 -10.24 2.90 -0.69
CA ASP A 49 -10.48 1.96 -1.79
C ASP A 49 -9.38 0.90 -1.87
N CYS A 50 -9.75 -0.30 -2.33
CA CYS A 50 -8.82 -1.38 -2.60
C CYS A 50 -8.35 -1.28 -4.06
N VAL A 51 -7.06 -0.99 -4.24
CA VAL A 51 -6.45 -0.75 -5.55
C VAL A 51 -5.29 -1.70 -5.78
N GLU A 52 -4.85 -1.82 -7.03
CA GLU A 52 -3.62 -2.55 -7.32
C GLU A 52 -2.41 -1.79 -6.74
N PRO A 53 -1.38 -2.49 -6.23
CA PRO A 53 -0.15 -1.88 -5.74
C PRO A 53 0.49 -0.83 -6.65
N GLU A 54 0.33 -1.00 -7.97
CA GLU A 54 0.84 -0.11 -9.01
C GLU A 54 0.07 1.21 -9.15
N GLU A 55 -1.17 1.25 -8.68
CA GLU A 55 -2.01 2.44 -8.63
C GLU A 55 -1.75 3.28 -7.38
N CYS A 56 -1.00 2.76 -6.41
CA CYS A 56 -0.59 3.54 -5.25
C CYS A 56 0.22 4.77 -5.71
N PRO A 57 -0.01 5.94 -5.10
CA PRO A 57 0.76 7.12 -5.41
C PRO A 57 2.23 6.78 -5.18
N GLN A 58 3.03 6.82 -6.25
CA GLN A 58 4.46 6.66 -6.13
C GLN A 58 4.93 7.76 -5.20
N SER A 59 5.31 7.38 -3.97
CA SER A 59 6.09 8.24 -3.11
C SER A 59 7.32 8.57 -3.93
N LYS A 60 7.30 9.75 -4.56
CA LYS A 60 8.46 10.37 -5.18
C LYS A 60 9.42 10.56 -4.02
N CYS A 61 10.16 9.51 -3.66
CA CYS A 61 11.43 9.67 -2.98
C CYS A 61 12.13 10.71 -3.83
N ALA A 62 12.32 11.90 -3.28
CA ALA A 62 12.83 13.07 -3.98
C ALA A 62 14.30 12.82 -4.34
N ASN A 63 14.52 11.93 -5.31
CA ASN A 63 15.71 11.83 -6.10
C ASN A 63 15.50 12.62 -7.40
N SER A 64 14.78 13.74 -7.31
CA SER A 64 14.76 14.77 -8.35
C SER A 64 16.04 15.62 -8.37
N SER A 65 17.07 15.27 -7.58
CA SER A 65 18.35 16.00 -7.56
C SER A 65 19.52 15.28 -8.26
N PHE A 66 19.35 14.05 -8.76
CA PHE A 66 20.46 13.36 -9.47
C PHE A 66 20.46 13.58 -10.99
N PHE A 67 19.34 14.01 -11.59
CA PHE A 67 19.25 14.18 -13.04
C PHE A 67 19.73 15.54 -13.58
N SER A 68 20.20 16.46 -12.72
CA SER A 68 20.75 17.76 -13.14
C SER A 68 22.27 17.82 -13.24
N LEU A 69 23.02 16.77 -12.85
CA LEU A 69 24.50 16.77 -12.91
C LEU A 69 25.10 15.88 -14.01
N LEU A 70 24.28 15.21 -14.83
CA LEU A 70 24.76 14.44 -15.99
C LEU A 70 24.64 15.18 -17.33
N ASN A 71 24.61 16.52 -17.32
CA ASN A 71 24.67 17.35 -18.54
C ASN A 71 25.63 18.56 -18.44
N PHE A 72 26.69 18.49 -17.63
CA PHE A 72 27.86 19.38 -17.78
C PHE A 72 29.09 18.57 -18.21
N ARG A 73 29.01 18.00 -19.42
CA ARG A 73 30.19 17.65 -20.21
C ARG A 73 30.18 18.56 -21.42
N GLY A 74 30.70 19.76 -21.21
CA GLY A 74 31.11 20.72 -22.23
C GLY A 74 32.49 21.22 -21.84
#